data_AF-A0A2E8NB15-F1
#
_entry.id   AF-A0A2E8NB15-F1
#
_cell.length_a   1.000
_cell.length_b   1.000
_cell.length_c   1.000
_cell.angle_alpha   90.00
_cell.angle_beta   90.00
_cell.angle_gamma   90.00
#
_symmetry.space_group_name_H-M   'P 1'
#
loop_
_entity.id
_entity.type
_entity.pdbx_description
1 polymer ?
#
loop_
_entity_poly.entity_id
_entity_poly.type
_entity_poly.pdbx_seq_one_letter_code
_entity_poly.pdbx_strand_id
1 'polypeptide(L)'
;MSGHRSTADITARNRFRGNRLGGDGPAVATAVVEGRTVAVGFDDGTTSAFHHQWLRHCCWCKTCGDPSDGIRFTTVATVDPAEVPADVMAVDGDLVVDWPSGHRSTYGGDWLAHHAYDGASRTRRASWRPVLWRADVTNDFPTAAWADVRPAGGSPEALLAAYRLLRDFGILRIAGLGTEPSATEALADLLGPIHETTVYGRIYDVRAEPVAKLGAKTGMPQAPHIDDAFAYSQPGIDVFHCLVNTDEGGLSTYVDGFAVAEAIRDEVPAAFDLLATVPVSHVRRHPGELEMRNRAPLVSLDGARRLQGIRYFDRALAPMDVDAELVEPMYDAVREFDRRMRSEEFRAELRVAPGDGMLIDNHRVLHGRTAFDPASGRHIRLCHVPRDEFHGRLRDLAGRLGANDHGWYLPQGSRV
;
A
#
# COMPACT_ATOMS: atom_id res chain seq x y z
N MET A 1 -1.74 -31.07 -38.44
CA MET A 1 -0.34 -30.63 -38.26
C MET A 1 -0.37 -29.12 -38.40
N SER A 2 -0.03 -28.26 -37.44
CA SER A 2 0.71 -28.30 -36.16
C SER A 2 -0.18 -27.70 -35.06
N GLY A 3 -0.18 -28.11 -33.80
CA GLY A 3 0.86 -28.81 -33.07
C GLY A 3 1.85 -27.83 -32.43
N HIS A 4 1.40 -27.03 -31.45
CA HIS A 4 2.10 -26.67 -30.21
C HIS A 4 1.23 -25.72 -29.38
N ARG A 5 0.27 -26.29 -28.64
CA ARG A 5 -0.16 -25.74 -27.36
C ARG A 5 0.75 -26.36 -26.31
N SER A 6 1.55 -25.54 -25.66
CA SER A 6 2.22 -25.87 -24.41
C SER A 6 1.97 -24.73 -23.44
N THR A 7 0.91 -24.88 -22.64
CA THR A 7 0.55 -24.13 -21.43
C THR A 7 -0.40 -25.01 -20.59
N ALA A 8 -0.20 -26.34 -20.66
CA ALA A 8 -0.79 -27.24 -19.69
C ALA A 8 0.05 -27.12 -18.42
N ASP A 9 -0.37 -26.21 -17.53
CA ASP A 9 -0.40 -26.36 -16.07
C ASP A 9 -0.76 -25.02 -15.38
N ILE A 10 -1.92 -24.47 -15.73
CA ILE A 10 -2.71 -23.66 -14.79
C ILE A 10 -3.97 -24.47 -14.47
N THR A 11 -3.77 -25.61 -13.83
CA THR A 11 -4.81 -26.53 -13.36
C THR A 11 -4.81 -26.56 -11.83
N ALA A 12 -4.86 -25.40 -11.18
CA ALA A 12 -5.28 -25.29 -9.78
C ALA A 12 -5.67 -23.83 -9.47
N ARG A 13 -6.84 -23.63 -8.85
CA ARG A 13 -7.41 -22.33 -8.39
C ARG A 13 -7.87 -21.34 -9.49
N ASN A 14 -9.09 -21.55 -10.02
CA ASN A 14 -9.84 -20.54 -10.79
C ASN A 14 -9.91 -19.18 -10.07
N ARG A 15 -9.73 -18.07 -10.80
CA ARG A 15 -9.54 -16.67 -10.35
C ARG A 15 -10.81 -15.81 -10.24
N PHE A 16 -12.01 -16.41 -10.34
CA PHE A 16 -13.30 -15.71 -10.47
C PHE A 16 -14.40 -16.29 -9.55
N ARG A 17 -14.04 -16.63 -8.32
CA ARG A 17 -14.87 -17.52 -7.49
C ARG A 17 -15.80 -16.70 -6.60
N GLY A 18 -17.03 -16.51 -7.04
CA GLY A 18 -18.06 -15.74 -6.32
C GLY A 18 -18.19 -16.11 -4.84
N ASN A 19 -18.92 -17.17 -4.52
CA ASN A 19 -19.09 -17.64 -3.14
C ASN A 19 -18.19 -18.83 -2.80
N ARG A 20 -17.01 -18.95 -3.42
CA ARG A 20 -15.99 -19.98 -3.13
C ARG A 20 -14.62 -19.33 -3.26
N LEU A 21 -13.55 -19.80 -2.62
CA LEU A 21 -12.20 -19.23 -2.84
C LEU A 21 -11.25 -20.21 -3.55
N GLY A 22 -11.57 -21.50 -3.57
CA GLY A 22 -10.70 -22.54 -4.11
C GLY A 22 -9.47 -22.83 -3.29
N GLY A 23 -9.46 -22.35 -2.06
CA GLY A 23 -8.42 -22.64 -1.09
C GLY A 23 -8.68 -23.93 -0.35
N ASP A 24 -7.69 -24.33 0.44
CA ASP A 24 -7.85 -25.36 1.46
C ASP A 24 -8.52 -24.67 2.66
N GLY A 25 -9.85 -24.72 2.70
CA GLY A 25 -10.67 -24.23 3.79
C GLY A 25 -11.62 -25.33 4.28
N PRO A 26 -12.17 -25.19 5.49
CA PRO A 26 -13.00 -26.24 6.05
C PRO A 26 -14.30 -26.41 5.26
N ALA A 27 -14.85 -27.64 5.27
CA ALA A 27 -16.13 -27.95 4.66
C ALA A 27 -17.28 -27.65 5.63
N VAL A 28 -18.42 -27.21 5.10
CA VAL A 28 -19.65 -27.06 5.89
C VAL A 28 -20.19 -28.44 6.23
N ALA A 29 -20.27 -28.75 7.53
CA ALA A 29 -20.77 -30.02 8.05
C ALA A 29 -22.22 -29.90 8.52
N THR A 30 -22.60 -28.77 9.12
CA THR A 30 -23.97 -28.53 9.62
C THR A 30 -24.39 -27.08 9.37
N ALA A 31 -25.69 -26.87 9.14
CA ALA A 31 -26.27 -25.54 9.03
C ALA A 31 -27.64 -25.53 9.72
N VAL A 32 -27.89 -24.54 10.58
CA VAL A 32 -29.16 -24.37 11.30
C VAL A 32 -29.55 -22.90 11.36
N VAL A 33 -30.83 -22.59 11.16
CA VAL A 33 -31.35 -21.23 11.33
C VAL A 33 -31.49 -20.94 12.83
N GLU A 34 -30.82 -19.89 13.31
CA GLU A 34 -30.89 -19.41 14.69
C GLU A 34 -31.21 -17.91 14.71
N GLY A 35 -32.45 -17.57 15.05
CA GLY A 35 -32.94 -16.19 15.06
C GLY A 35 -32.78 -15.53 13.68
N ARG A 36 -31.91 -14.52 13.58
CA ARG A 36 -31.61 -13.78 12.33
C ARG A 36 -30.35 -14.29 11.61
N THR A 37 -29.81 -15.41 12.05
CA THR A 37 -28.56 -15.98 11.54
C THR A 37 -28.71 -17.42 11.09
N VAL A 38 -27.75 -17.88 10.30
CA VAL A 38 -27.49 -19.30 10.05
C VAL A 38 -26.23 -19.65 10.82
N ALA A 39 -26.35 -20.53 11.82
CA ALA A 39 -25.24 -21.15 12.50
C ALA A 39 -24.66 -22.25 11.60
N VAL A 40 -23.38 -22.12 11.26
CA VAL A 40 -22.63 -23.03 10.40
C VAL A 40 -21.58 -23.73 11.25
N GLY A 41 -21.63 -25.06 11.25
CA GLY A 41 -20.59 -25.92 11.81
C GLY A 41 -19.72 -26.47 10.70
N PHE A 42 -18.41 -26.39 10.90
CA PHE A 42 -17.39 -26.85 9.96
C PHE A 42 -16.84 -28.23 10.35
N ASP A 43 -16.24 -28.94 9.39
CA ASP A 43 -15.65 -30.27 9.59
C ASP A 43 -14.39 -30.28 10.46
N ASP A 44 -13.72 -29.13 10.61
CA ASP A 44 -12.62 -28.92 11.56
C ASP A 44 -13.08 -28.65 13.01
N GLY A 45 -14.40 -28.67 13.24
CA GLY A 45 -15.02 -28.42 14.54
C GLY A 45 -15.21 -26.94 14.87
N THR A 46 -14.80 -26.02 14.01
CA THR A 46 -15.09 -24.59 14.19
C THR A 46 -16.54 -24.28 13.84
N THR A 47 -17.05 -23.17 14.37
CA THR A 47 -18.42 -22.71 14.11
C THR A 47 -18.45 -21.22 13.79
N SER A 48 -19.37 -20.78 12.94
CA SER A 48 -19.59 -19.36 12.64
C SER A 48 -21.07 -19.08 12.39
N ALA A 49 -21.53 -17.89 12.73
CA ALA A 49 -22.91 -17.46 12.49
C ALA A 49 -22.96 -16.36 11.42
N PHE A 50 -23.81 -16.53 10.42
CA PHE A 50 -23.97 -15.59 9.30
C PHE A 50 -25.39 -15.02 9.23
N HIS A 51 -25.54 -13.69 9.26
CA HIS A 51 -26.86 -13.06 9.18
C HIS A 51 -27.55 -13.34 7.83
N HIS A 52 -28.87 -13.56 7.85
CA HIS A 52 -29.67 -13.87 6.65
C HIS A 52 -29.49 -12.80 5.56
N GLN A 53 -29.65 -11.53 5.95
CA GLN A 53 -29.47 -10.39 5.05
C GLN A 53 -28.06 -10.36 4.44
N TRP A 54 -27.03 -10.71 5.23
CA TRP A 54 -25.65 -10.75 4.75
C TRP A 54 -25.47 -11.86 3.72
N LEU A 55 -25.95 -13.09 4.00
CA LEU A 55 -25.93 -14.19 3.05
C LEU A 55 -26.63 -13.77 1.75
N ARG A 56 -27.89 -13.32 1.83
CA ARG A 56 -28.71 -12.93 0.67
C ARG A 56 -28.03 -11.88 -0.21
N HIS A 57 -27.46 -10.85 0.41
CA HIS A 57 -26.72 -9.79 -0.28
C HIS A 57 -25.41 -10.29 -0.89
N CYS A 58 -24.74 -11.22 -0.21
CA CYS A 58 -23.44 -11.73 -0.66
C CYS A 58 -23.51 -12.82 -1.73
N CYS A 59 -24.70 -13.29 -2.13
CA CYS A 59 -24.88 -14.25 -3.22
C CYS A 59 -24.24 -13.76 -4.53
N TRP A 60 -23.58 -14.67 -5.26
CA TRP A 60 -22.90 -14.47 -6.54
C TRP A 60 -23.44 -15.40 -7.64
N CYS A 61 -24.67 -15.89 -7.50
CA CYS A 61 -25.31 -16.58 -8.62
C CYS A 61 -25.50 -15.61 -9.81
N LYS A 62 -25.81 -16.16 -10.99
CA LYS A 62 -25.90 -15.40 -12.25
C LYS A 62 -26.88 -14.22 -12.24
N THR A 63 -27.85 -14.20 -11.32
CA THR A 63 -28.80 -13.08 -11.17
C THR A 63 -28.36 -12.05 -10.12
N CYS A 64 -27.40 -12.38 -9.26
CA CYS A 64 -26.95 -11.52 -8.17
C CYS A 64 -25.67 -10.75 -8.50
N GLY A 65 -24.87 -11.19 -9.47
CA GLY A 65 -23.70 -10.46 -9.94
C GLY A 65 -22.80 -11.30 -10.83
N ASP A 66 -21.71 -10.67 -11.30
CA ASP A 66 -20.63 -11.34 -12.00
C ASP A 66 -19.38 -11.39 -11.10
N PRO A 67 -18.97 -12.58 -10.60
CA PRO A 67 -17.79 -12.69 -9.76
C PRO A 67 -16.48 -12.53 -10.54
N SER A 68 -16.52 -12.46 -11.88
CA SER A 68 -15.31 -12.30 -12.69
C SER A 68 -14.78 -10.87 -12.73
N ASP A 69 -15.67 -9.88 -12.62
CA ASP A 69 -15.35 -8.46 -12.53
C ASP A 69 -15.66 -7.87 -11.14
N GLY A 70 -16.32 -8.63 -10.26
CA GLY A 70 -16.64 -8.21 -8.90
C GLY A 70 -17.84 -7.26 -8.82
N ILE A 71 -18.68 -7.18 -9.87
CA ILE A 71 -19.85 -6.30 -9.91
C ILE A 71 -21.12 -7.06 -9.49
N ARG A 72 -21.76 -6.59 -8.42
CA ARG A 72 -23.05 -7.11 -7.95
C ARG A 72 -24.22 -6.43 -8.67
N PHE A 73 -25.21 -7.21 -9.09
CA PHE A 73 -26.51 -6.73 -9.57
C PHE A 73 -27.51 -6.58 -8.42
N THR A 74 -27.42 -7.47 -7.42
CA THR A 74 -28.13 -7.30 -6.16
C THR A 74 -27.41 -6.23 -5.33
N THR A 75 -28.17 -5.25 -4.86
CA THR A 75 -27.67 -4.19 -3.97
C THR A 75 -28.24 -4.38 -2.56
N VAL A 76 -27.61 -3.74 -1.57
CA VAL A 76 -28.14 -3.72 -0.19
C VAL A 76 -29.60 -3.24 -0.14
N ALA A 77 -29.95 -2.25 -0.96
CA ALA A 77 -31.30 -1.66 -1.00
C ALA A 77 -32.35 -2.60 -1.62
N THR A 78 -31.93 -3.53 -2.48
CA THR A 78 -32.84 -4.49 -3.13
C THR A 78 -33.09 -5.75 -2.30
N VAL A 79 -32.29 -5.98 -1.24
CA VAL A 79 -32.47 -7.11 -0.34
C VAL A 79 -33.45 -6.72 0.76
N ASP A 80 -34.54 -7.47 0.90
CA ASP A 80 -35.47 -7.30 2.01
C ASP A 80 -34.79 -7.70 3.34
N PRO A 81 -34.60 -6.78 4.30
CA PRO A 81 -33.97 -7.09 5.58
C PRO A 81 -34.80 -8.03 6.47
N ALA A 82 -36.06 -8.28 6.12
CA ALA A 82 -36.95 -9.23 6.80
C ALA A 82 -37.00 -10.61 6.12
N GLU A 83 -36.36 -10.80 4.96
CA GLU A 83 -36.32 -12.10 4.29
C GLU A 83 -35.55 -13.12 5.16
N VAL A 84 -36.25 -14.19 5.56
CA VAL A 84 -35.71 -15.32 6.34
C VAL A 84 -35.55 -16.51 5.38
N PRO A 85 -34.47 -17.31 5.48
CA PRO A 85 -34.34 -18.55 4.74
C PRO A 85 -35.55 -19.47 4.91
N ALA A 86 -36.04 -20.02 3.80
CA ALA A 86 -37.03 -21.08 3.82
C ALA A 86 -36.41 -22.42 4.25
N ASP A 87 -35.17 -22.68 3.86
CA ASP A 87 -34.39 -23.83 4.29
C ASP A 87 -32.88 -23.55 4.24
N VAL A 88 -32.11 -24.28 5.04
CA VAL A 88 -30.63 -24.25 5.06
C VAL A 88 -30.07 -25.66 5.15
N MET A 89 -29.07 -25.97 4.32
CA MET A 89 -28.52 -27.31 4.23
C MET A 89 -27.01 -27.28 4.06
N ALA A 90 -26.33 -28.28 4.63
CA ALA A 90 -24.96 -28.63 4.28
C ALA A 90 -24.99 -29.63 3.12
N VAL A 91 -24.45 -29.26 1.95
CA VAL A 91 -24.44 -30.11 0.74
C VAL A 91 -23.05 -30.08 0.13
N ASP A 92 -22.41 -31.24 0.02
CA ASP A 92 -21.07 -31.40 -0.58
C ASP A 92 -20.00 -30.43 0.00
N GLY A 93 -20.10 -30.14 1.30
CA GLY A 93 -19.19 -29.22 2.00
C GLY A 93 -19.50 -27.73 1.83
N ASP A 94 -20.63 -27.39 1.20
CA ASP A 94 -21.13 -26.04 1.02
C ASP A 94 -22.38 -25.79 1.87
N LEU A 95 -22.60 -24.52 2.20
CA LEU A 95 -23.89 -24.03 2.69
C LEU A 95 -24.81 -23.75 1.50
N VAL A 96 -25.96 -24.41 1.46
CA VAL A 96 -27.07 -24.10 0.55
C VAL A 96 -28.18 -23.41 1.33
N VAL A 97 -28.69 -22.31 0.79
CA VAL A 97 -29.78 -21.52 1.38
C VAL A 97 -30.89 -21.37 0.35
N ASP A 98 -32.09 -21.86 0.68
CA ASP A 98 -33.29 -21.66 -0.11
C ASP A 98 -34.10 -20.50 0.46
N TRP A 99 -34.55 -19.61 -0.41
CA TRP A 99 -35.28 -18.40 -0.03
C TRP A 99 -36.76 -18.50 -0.42
N PRO A 100 -37.68 -17.85 0.32
CA PRO A 100 -39.12 -17.88 0.02
C PRO A 100 -39.48 -17.37 -1.38
N SER A 101 -38.62 -16.53 -1.96
CA SER A 101 -38.73 -16.02 -3.33
C SER A 101 -38.48 -17.09 -4.42
N GLY A 102 -38.10 -18.30 -4.05
CA GLY A 102 -37.63 -19.35 -4.97
C GLY A 102 -36.17 -19.17 -5.40
N HIS A 103 -35.47 -18.19 -4.82
CA HIS A 103 -34.03 -18.01 -5.02
C HIS A 103 -33.27 -19.10 -4.25
N ARG A 104 -32.12 -19.53 -4.79
CA ARG A 104 -31.19 -20.45 -4.12
C ARG A 104 -29.78 -19.87 -4.14
N SER A 105 -29.13 -19.85 -2.98
CA SER A 105 -27.75 -19.38 -2.82
C SER A 105 -26.86 -20.50 -2.31
N THR A 106 -25.59 -20.53 -2.72
CA THR A 106 -24.62 -21.56 -2.35
C THR A 106 -23.29 -20.89 -1.97
N TYR A 107 -22.70 -21.31 -0.84
CA TYR A 107 -21.46 -20.76 -0.31
C TYR A 107 -20.50 -21.87 0.09
N GLY A 108 -19.29 -21.84 -0.45
CA GLY A 108 -18.21 -22.74 -0.06
C GLY A 108 -17.74 -22.46 1.37
N GLY A 109 -17.41 -23.53 2.10
CA GLY A 109 -16.92 -23.40 3.47
C GLY A 109 -15.63 -22.57 3.59
N ASP A 110 -14.74 -22.66 2.59
CA ASP A 110 -13.55 -21.82 2.47
C ASP A 110 -13.88 -20.32 2.40
N TRP A 111 -14.89 -19.96 1.63
CA TRP A 111 -15.37 -18.60 1.49
C TRP A 111 -16.05 -18.11 2.76
N LEU A 112 -16.88 -18.93 3.40
CA LEU A 112 -17.54 -18.61 4.67
C LEU A 112 -16.52 -18.38 5.79
N ALA A 113 -15.59 -19.32 5.99
CA ALA A 113 -14.53 -19.20 6.99
C ALA A 113 -13.62 -17.99 6.72
N HIS A 114 -13.34 -17.68 5.45
CA HIS A 114 -12.58 -16.49 5.10
C HIS A 114 -13.30 -15.20 5.50
N HIS A 115 -14.62 -15.13 5.31
CA HIS A 115 -15.44 -13.93 5.51
C HIS A 115 -16.16 -13.86 6.87
N ALA A 116 -16.00 -14.86 7.74
CA ALA A 116 -16.52 -14.84 9.11
C ALA A 116 -16.16 -13.52 9.80
N TYR A 117 -17.13 -12.88 10.45
CA TYR A 117 -16.99 -11.51 10.95
C TYR A 117 -16.93 -11.42 12.49
N ASP A 118 -16.68 -12.54 13.17
CA ASP A 118 -16.27 -12.56 14.57
C ASP A 118 -14.94 -11.80 14.78
N GLY A 119 -14.64 -11.49 16.04
CA GLY A 119 -13.46 -10.69 16.40
C GLY A 119 -12.13 -11.32 15.96
N ALA A 120 -11.98 -12.64 16.08
CA ALA A 120 -10.75 -13.35 15.72
C ALA A 120 -10.56 -13.34 14.20
N SER A 121 -11.61 -13.65 13.44
CA SER A 121 -11.57 -13.64 11.98
C SER A 121 -11.29 -12.26 11.40
N ARG A 122 -11.90 -11.20 11.97
CA ARG A 122 -11.60 -9.81 11.59
C ARG A 122 -10.16 -9.44 11.88
N THR A 123 -9.64 -9.82 13.06
CA THR A 123 -8.25 -9.56 13.45
C THR A 123 -7.27 -10.28 12.53
N ARG A 124 -7.55 -11.54 12.18
CA ARG A 124 -6.76 -12.33 11.21
C ARG A 124 -6.66 -11.65 9.85
N ARG A 125 -7.77 -11.11 9.32
CA ARG A 125 -7.76 -10.37 8.04
C ARG A 125 -7.02 -9.02 8.13
N ALA A 126 -6.88 -8.49 9.34
CA ALA A 126 -6.14 -7.28 9.67
C ALA A 126 -4.74 -7.60 10.25
N SER A 127 -4.18 -8.78 9.99
CA SER A 127 -2.94 -9.26 10.64
C SER A 127 -1.65 -8.69 10.07
N TRP A 128 -1.65 -8.19 8.84
CA TRP A 128 -0.44 -7.62 8.23
C TRP A 128 0.15 -6.50 9.10
N ARG A 129 1.48 -6.48 9.20
CA ARG A 129 2.26 -5.44 9.88
C ARG A 129 3.46 -5.06 9.00
N PRO A 130 3.83 -3.77 8.95
CA PRO A 130 5.07 -3.37 8.31
C PRO A 130 6.27 -3.93 9.08
N VAL A 131 7.37 -4.17 8.37
CA VAL A 131 8.68 -4.35 8.98
C VAL A 131 9.25 -2.97 9.26
N LEU A 132 9.26 -2.56 10.53
CA LEU A 132 9.86 -1.29 10.94
C LEU A 132 11.38 -1.39 10.91
N TRP A 133 12.04 -0.34 10.44
CA TRP A 133 13.50 -0.33 10.34
C TRP A 133 14.10 1.00 10.75
N ARG A 134 15.39 0.97 11.09
CA ARG A 134 16.21 2.11 11.50
C ARG A 134 17.44 2.18 10.58
N ALA A 135 18.47 2.95 10.92
CA ALA A 135 19.63 3.13 10.05
C ALA A 135 20.36 1.81 9.71
N ASP A 136 20.22 0.77 10.53
CA ASP A 136 20.79 -0.56 10.35
C ASP A 136 20.26 -1.34 9.14
N VAL A 137 19.16 -0.90 8.52
CA VAL A 137 18.65 -1.45 7.24
C VAL A 137 19.71 -1.43 6.13
N THR A 138 20.72 -0.57 6.22
CA THR A 138 21.81 -0.52 5.24
C THR A 138 22.67 -1.79 5.24
N ASN A 139 22.66 -2.59 6.31
CA ASN A 139 23.41 -3.84 6.39
C ASN A 139 22.83 -4.92 5.47
N ASP A 140 21.51 -4.93 5.29
CA ASP A 140 20.78 -5.83 4.40
C ASP A 140 19.59 -5.08 3.78
N PHE A 141 19.91 -4.23 2.81
CA PHE A 141 18.93 -3.33 2.22
C PHE A 141 17.97 -4.11 1.31
N PRO A 142 16.64 -3.94 1.42
CA PRO A 142 15.66 -4.64 0.58
C PRO A 142 15.98 -4.40 -0.89
N THR A 143 16.40 -5.47 -1.59
CA THR A 143 16.94 -5.39 -2.95
C THR A 143 16.39 -6.53 -3.81
N ALA A 144 16.03 -6.23 -5.05
CA ALA A 144 15.76 -7.22 -6.09
C ALA A 144 16.60 -6.89 -7.35
N ALA A 145 17.04 -7.90 -8.09
CA ALA A 145 17.74 -7.68 -9.35
C ALA A 145 16.73 -7.41 -10.47
N TRP A 146 16.98 -6.40 -11.31
CA TRP A 146 16.13 -6.09 -12.46
C TRP A 146 15.95 -7.30 -13.39
N ALA A 147 17.01 -8.10 -13.58
CA ALA A 147 16.98 -9.29 -14.41
C ALA A 147 15.91 -10.31 -13.99
N ASP A 148 15.61 -10.39 -12.69
CA ASP A 148 14.66 -11.35 -12.12
C ASP A 148 13.22 -10.84 -12.11
N VAL A 149 13.03 -9.52 -12.09
CA VAL A 149 11.69 -8.90 -11.93
C VAL A 149 11.15 -8.25 -13.21
N ARG A 150 11.99 -8.07 -14.23
CA ARG A 150 11.58 -7.44 -15.49
C ARG A 150 10.52 -8.28 -16.22
N PRO A 151 9.60 -7.64 -16.97
CA PRO A 151 8.52 -8.34 -17.65
C PRO A 151 9.00 -9.40 -18.66
N ALA A 152 10.12 -9.14 -19.33
CA ALA A 152 10.72 -10.05 -20.30
C ALA A 152 11.92 -10.78 -19.68
N GLY A 153 11.73 -12.06 -19.34
CA GLY A 153 12.81 -12.93 -18.84
C GLY A 153 12.97 -12.96 -17.33
N GLY A 154 12.16 -12.22 -16.57
CA GLY A 154 12.01 -12.39 -15.12
C GLY A 154 10.99 -13.47 -14.74
N SER A 155 10.78 -13.66 -13.43
CA SER A 155 9.82 -14.62 -12.86
C SER A 155 8.70 -13.89 -12.10
N PRO A 156 7.42 -14.31 -12.26
CA PRO A 156 6.30 -13.81 -11.46
C PRO A 156 6.51 -13.95 -9.95
N GLU A 157 7.16 -15.02 -9.50
CA GLU A 157 7.46 -15.31 -8.11
C GLU A 157 8.50 -14.32 -7.55
N ALA A 158 9.55 -14.04 -8.33
CA ALA A 158 10.55 -13.03 -7.98
C ALA A 158 9.94 -11.61 -7.93
N LEU A 159 9.05 -11.27 -8.87
CA LEU A 159 8.32 -10.01 -8.85
C LEU A 159 7.39 -9.91 -7.64
N LEU A 160 6.69 -10.99 -7.27
CA LEU A 160 5.85 -11.01 -6.06
C LEU A 160 6.70 -10.82 -4.80
N ALA A 161 7.87 -11.46 -4.72
CA ALA A 161 8.81 -11.26 -3.62
C ALA A 161 9.28 -9.79 -3.53
N ALA A 162 9.62 -9.17 -4.66
CA ALA A 162 9.96 -7.76 -4.74
C ALA A 162 8.81 -6.85 -4.28
N TYR A 163 7.58 -7.09 -4.73
CA TYR A 163 6.42 -6.33 -4.26
C TYR A 163 6.17 -6.47 -2.77
N ARG A 164 6.40 -7.65 -2.19
CA ARG A 164 6.31 -7.85 -0.74
C ARG A 164 7.39 -7.06 0.00
N LEU A 165 8.62 -7.02 -0.50
CA LEU A 165 9.67 -6.16 0.08
C LEU A 165 9.24 -4.69 0.08
N LEU A 166 8.74 -4.17 -1.05
CA LEU A 166 8.25 -2.79 -1.14
C LEU A 166 7.06 -2.54 -0.20
N ARG A 167 6.10 -3.46 -0.10
CA ARG A 167 4.96 -3.37 0.85
C ARG A 167 5.45 -3.36 2.29
N ASP A 168 6.34 -4.28 2.65
CA ASP A 168 6.71 -4.59 4.03
C ASP A 168 7.71 -3.58 4.59
N PHE A 169 8.69 -3.16 3.79
CA PHE A 169 9.69 -2.16 4.19
C PHE A 169 9.32 -0.74 3.77
N GLY A 170 8.40 -0.55 2.82
CA GLY A 170 8.09 0.77 2.25
C GLY A 170 9.17 1.30 1.31
N ILE A 171 10.24 0.54 1.06
CA ILE A 171 11.33 0.90 0.16
C ILE A 171 11.93 -0.36 -0.46
N LEU A 172 12.37 -0.26 -1.71
CA LEU A 172 13.02 -1.34 -2.44
C LEU A 172 14.06 -0.77 -3.42
N ARG A 173 15.27 -1.33 -3.41
CA ARG A 173 16.24 -1.12 -4.47
C ARG A 173 16.04 -2.13 -5.59
N ILE A 174 16.01 -1.67 -6.84
CA ILE A 174 16.08 -2.50 -8.04
C ILE A 174 17.48 -2.35 -8.65
N ALA A 175 18.29 -3.39 -8.52
CA ALA A 175 19.69 -3.36 -8.94
C ALA A 175 19.86 -3.73 -10.42
N GLY A 176 20.78 -3.05 -11.12
CA GLY A 176 21.19 -3.42 -12.47
C GLY A 176 20.13 -3.18 -13.56
N LEU A 177 19.35 -2.10 -13.42
CA LEU A 177 18.41 -1.59 -14.42
C LEU A 177 19.13 -1.04 -15.67
N GLY A 178 20.37 -0.56 -15.51
CA GLY A 178 21.17 0.10 -16.55
C GLY A 178 20.92 1.60 -16.63
N THR A 179 21.79 2.38 -17.26
CA THR A 179 21.76 3.86 -17.20
C THR A 179 20.99 4.54 -18.33
N GLU A 180 20.30 3.77 -19.18
CA GLU A 180 19.50 4.32 -20.27
C GLU A 180 18.27 5.05 -19.71
N PRO A 181 17.99 6.30 -20.14
CA PRO A 181 16.86 7.06 -19.60
C PRO A 181 15.54 6.28 -19.62
N SER A 182 15.23 5.60 -20.73
CA SER A 182 14.01 4.81 -20.95
C SER A 182 13.78 3.69 -19.93
N ALA A 183 14.81 3.30 -19.18
CA ALA A 183 14.67 2.31 -18.13
C ALA A 183 13.87 2.83 -16.92
N THR A 184 13.74 4.16 -16.78
CA THR A 184 12.88 4.80 -15.75
C THR A 184 11.42 4.44 -15.96
N GLU A 185 10.96 4.55 -17.21
CA GLU A 185 9.62 4.20 -17.65
C GLU A 185 9.38 2.70 -17.46
N ALA A 186 10.33 1.85 -17.87
CA ALA A 186 10.24 0.41 -17.70
C ALA A 186 10.12 0.00 -16.22
N LEU A 187 10.84 0.69 -15.33
CA LEU A 187 10.74 0.48 -13.89
C LEU A 187 9.36 0.90 -13.35
N ALA A 188 8.84 2.07 -13.77
CA ALA A 188 7.51 2.53 -13.37
C ALA A 188 6.39 1.59 -13.85
N ASP A 189 6.50 1.06 -15.08
CA ASP A 189 5.52 0.16 -15.70
C ASP A 189 5.35 -1.17 -14.94
N LEU A 190 6.32 -1.57 -14.10
CA LEU A 190 6.11 -2.66 -13.14
C LEU A 190 4.92 -2.32 -12.22
N LEU A 191 4.95 -1.11 -11.65
CA LEU A 191 4.02 -0.65 -10.62
C LEU A 191 2.69 -0.14 -11.17
N GLY A 192 2.69 0.51 -12.34
CA GLY A 192 1.49 1.14 -12.89
C GLY A 192 1.77 2.32 -13.80
N PRO A 193 0.72 2.98 -14.31
CA PRO A 193 0.85 4.18 -15.12
C PRO A 193 1.50 5.31 -14.31
N ILE A 194 2.44 6.01 -14.95
CA ILE A 194 3.05 7.21 -14.39
C ILE A 194 1.97 8.30 -14.20
N HIS A 195 1.92 8.87 -13.00
CA HIS A 195 1.11 10.03 -12.68
C HIS A 195 1.82 11.31 -13.12
N GLU A 196 1.36 11.89 -14.23
CA GLU A 196 1.88 13.15 -14.75
C GLU A 196 1.29 14.34 -13.98
N THR A 197 2.16 15.27 -13.59
CA THR A 197 1.77 16.48 -12.84
C THR A 197 2.01 17.74 -13.67
N THR A 198 1.23 18.80 -13.44
CA THR A 198 1.42 20.08 -14.15
C THR A 198 2.80 20.69 -13.87
N VAL A 199 3.31 20.55 -12.63
CA VAL A 199 4.55 21.20 -12.19
C VAL A 199 5.81 20.45 -12.63
N TYR A 200 5.79 19.12 -12.52
CA TYR A 200 6.99 18.29 -12.73
C TYR A 200 6.92 17.46 -14.01
N GLY A 201 5.77 17.46 -14.69
CA GLY A 201 5.52 16.69 -15.91
C GLY A 201 5.39 15.18 -15.64
N ARG A 202 5.59 14.39 -16.69
CA ARG A 202 5.59 12.93 -16.63
C ARG A 202 6.83 12.37 -15.95
N ILE A 203 8.01 12.90 -16.28
CA ILE A 203 9.28 12.50 -15.68
C ILE A 203 10.08 13.75 -15.38
N TYR A 204 10.64 13.78 -14.18
CA TYR A 204 11.42 14.87 -13.67
C TYR A 204 12.91 14.54 -13.70
N ASP A 205 13.67 15.30 -14.49
CA ASP A 205 15.13 15.21 -14.53
C ASP A 205 15.75 16.06 -13.41
N VAL A 206 16.29 15.39 -12.40
CA VAL A 206 17.02 15.99 -11.29
C VAL A 206 18.49 16.09 -11.67
N ARG A 207 18.86 17.23 -12.25
CA ARG A 207 20.24 17.63 -12.53
C ARG A 207 20.55 18.90 -11.74
N ALA A 208 21.80 19.04 -11.30
CA ALA A 208 22.23 20.29 -10.72
C ALA A 208 22.21 21.40 -11.78
N GLU A 209 21.57 22.52 -11.47
CA GLU A 209 21.47 23.68 -12.38
C GLU A 209 22.17 24.89 -11.75
N PRO A 210 22.88 25.74 -12.55
CA PRO A 210 23.52 26.95 -12.05
C PRO A 210 22.55 27.94 -11.39
N VAL A 211 21.28 27.96 -11.83
CA VAL A 211 20.20 28.75 -11.24
C VAL A 211 18.99 27.85 -11.05
N ALA A 212 18.92 27.15 -9.91
CA ALA A 212 17.87 26.20 -9.63
C ALA A 212 16.63 26.87 -9.03
N LYS A 213 15.46 26.70 -9.68
CA LYS A 213 14.14 27.07 -9.10
C LYS A 213 13.68 26.12 -7.99
N LEU A 214 14.27 24.92 -7.90
CA LEU A 214 13.87 23.83 -7.02
C LEU A 214 15.06 23.34 -6.21
N GLY A 215 14.88 23.15 -4.90
CA GLY A 215 15.95 22.72 -3.99
C GLY A 215 16.58 21.38 -4.36
N ALA A 216 15.82 20.49 -5.03
CA ALA A 216 16.32 19.22 -5.56
C ALA A 216 17.44 19.37 -6.62
N LYS A 217 17.50 20.52 -7.31
CA LYS A 217 18.47 20.83 -8.38
C LYS A 217 19.68 21.63 -7.88
N THR A 218 19.91 21.63 -6.57
CA THR A 218 21.08 22.25 -5.93
C THR A 218 21.97 21.19 -5.29
N GLY A 219 23.27 21.48 -5.17
CA GLY A 219 24.23 20.65 -4.41
C GLY A 219 24.06 20.71 -2.89
N MET A 220 23.15 21.55 -2.39
CA MET A 220 22.85 21.63 -0.96
C MET A 220 22.20 20.34 -0.46
N PRO A 221 22.43 19.96 0.81
CA PRO A 221 21.75 18.82 1.40
C PRO A 221 20.24 19.07 1.44
N GLN A 222 19.48 17.98 1.26
CA GLN A 222 18.04 17.98 1.44
C GLN A 222 17.72 17.03 2.58
N ALA A 223 17.16 17.58 3.66
CA ALA A 223 16.70 16.79 4.79
C ALA A 223 15.65 15.77 4.34
N PRO A 224 15.53 14.62 5.02
CA PRO A 224 14.45 13.68 4.74
C PRO A 224 13.08 14.36 4.78
N HIS A 225 12.24 14.06 3.79
CA HIS A 225 10.91 14.63 3.62
C HIS A 225 10.01 13.68 2.84
N ILE A 226 8.72 13.98 2.84
CA ILE A 226 7.72 13.39 1.95
C ILE A 226 7.50 14.34 0.77
N ASP A 227 7.62 13.83 -0.45
CA ASP A 227 7.38 14.60 -1.67
C ASP A 227 5.91 15.04 -1.73
N ASP A 228 5.70 16.30 -2.12
CA ASP A 228 4.39 16.92 -2.24
C ASP A 228 3.44 16.69 -1.04
N ALA A 229 3.98 16.82 0.19
CA ALA A 229 3.21 16.78 1.45
C ALA A 229 2.09 17.85 1.53
N PHE A 230 1.99 18.76 0.57
CA PHE A 230 0.93 19.76 0.39
C PHE A 230 -0.16 19.36 -0.61
N ALA A 231 0.00 18.24 -1.34
CA ALA A 231 -1.01 17.75 -2.28
C ALA A 231 -2.16 17.05 -1.53
N TYR A 232 -3.40 17.24 -2.02
CA TYR A 232 -4.57 16.49 -1.53
C TYR A 232 -4.34 14.99 -1.71
N SER A 233 -3.99 14.58 -2.94
CA SER A 233 -3.50 13.24 -3.24
C SER A 233 -1.98 13.25 -3.29
N GLN A 234 -1.31 13.04 -2.15
CA GLN A 234 0.15 12.83 -2.14
C GLN A 234 0.54 11.73 -3.13
N PRO A 235 1.63 11.91 -3.90
CA PRO A 235 2.21 10.86 -4.73
C PRO A 235 2.34 9.54 -3.98
N GLY A 236 2.07 8.43 -4.68
CA GLY A 236 2.01 7.10 -4.06
C GLY A 236 3.39 6.49 -3.88
N ILE A 237 3.90 5.87 -4.94
CA ILE A 237 5.25 5.33 -5.00
C ILE A 237 6.13 6.26 -5.81
N ASP A 238 7.23 6.73 -5.22
CA ASP A 238 8.26 7.45 -5.93
C ASP A 238 9.22 6.46 -6.59
N VAL A 239 9.49 6.71 -7.87
CA VAL A 239 10.39 5.90 -8.70
C VAL A 239 11.59 6.74 -9.04
N PHE A 240 12.72 6.48 -8.39
CA PHE A 240 13.99 7.15 -8.66
C PHE A 240 14.87 6.23 -9.48
N HIS A 241 15.49 6.74 -10.54
CA HIS A 241 16.46 6.00 -11.33
C HIS A 241 17.76 6.79 -11.40
N CYS A 242 18.86 6.18 -10.94
CA CYS A 242 20.17 6.79 -10.92
C CYS A 242 20.91 6.57 -12.25
N LEU A 243 21.07 7.62 -13.05
CA LEU A 243 21.78 7.54 -14.34
C LEU A 243 23.25 7.86 -14.14
N VAL A 244 23.54 8.89 -13.34
CA VAL A 244 24.89 9.32 -12.97
C VAL A 244 24.88 9.69 -11.49
N ASN A 245 25.86 9.19 -10.73
CA ASN A 245 26.09 9.61 -9.35
C ASN A 245 27.50 10.19 -9.18
N THR A 246 27.71 10.88 -8.06
CA THR A 246 29.02 11.37 -7.61
C THR A 246 29.72 10.32 -6.74
N ASP A 247 31.06 10.37 -6.71
CA ASP A 247 31.88 9.55 -5.80
C ASP A 247 31.97 10.16 -4.39
N GLU A 248 31.91 11.49 -4.30
CA GLU A 248 31.94 12.26 -3.05
C GLU A 248 30.58 12.89 -2.74
N GLY A 249 30.11 12.77 -1.49
CA GLY A 249 28.81 13.29 -1.07
C GLY A 249 27.63 12.65 -1.82
N GLY A 250 26.48 13.32 -1.85
CA GLY A 250 25.31 12.94 -2.65
C GLY A 250 24.68 11.58 -2.29
N LEU A 251 24.97 11.10 -1.08
CA LEU A 251 24.37 9.90 -0.52
C LEU A 251 22.87 10.13 -0.38
N SER A 252 22.06 9.18 -0.85
CA SER A 252 20.63 9.18 -0.57
C SER A 252 20.43 8.87 0.91
N THR A 253 19.53 9.60 1.55
CA THR A 253 19.15 9.35 2.94
C THR A 253 17.71 8.87 3.00
N TYR A 254 17.44 7.83 3.77
CA TYR A 254 16.10 7.25 3.93
C TYR A 254 15.76 7.09 5.41
N VAL A 255 14.50 7.32 5.76
CA VAL A 255 14.00 7.20 7.14
C VAL A 255 12.63 6.52 7.10
N ASP A 256 12.45 5.44 7.85
CA ASP A 256 11.13 4.87 8.09
C ASP A 256 10.34 5.77 9.04
N GLY A 257 9.44 6.58 8.50
CA GLY A 257 8.61 7.47 9.32
C GLY A 257 7.69 6.70 10.26
N PHE A 258 7.38 5.43 9.97
CA PHE A 258 6.63 4.59 10.91
C PHE A 258 7.47 4.19 12.11
N ALA A 259 8.75 3.86 11.92
CA ALA A 259 9.65 3.56 13.03
C ALA A 259 9.86 4.79 13.93
N VAL A 260 9.99 5.99 13.33
CA VAL A 260 10.05 7.25 14.09
C VAL A 260 8.76 7.46 14.88
N ALA A 261 7.59 7.28 14.24
CA ALA A 261 6.30 7.48 14.89
C ALA A 261 6.04 6.50 16.04
N GLU A 262 6.37 5.21 15.89
CA GLU A 262 6.27 4.24 16.99
C GLU A 262 7.24 4.58 18.13
N ALA A 263 8.48 4.98 17.84
CA ALA A 263 9.42 5.38 18.88
C ALA A 263 8.92 6.59 19.68
N ILE A 264 8.30 7.58 19.03
CA ILE A 264 7.65 8.71 19.71
C ILE A 264 6.43 8.24 20.50
N ARG A 265 5.63 7.29 19.97
CA ARG A 265 4.48 6.72 20.69
C ARG A 265 4.90 6.10 22.02
N ASP A 266 6.00 5.36 22.02
CA ASP A 266 6.49 4.64 23.19
C ASP A 266 7.18 5.57 24.21
N GLU A 267 7.97 6.53 23.73
CA GLU A 267 8.84 7.34 24.61
C GLU A 267 8.24 8.71 24.97
N VAL A 268 7.45 9.32 24.09
CA VAL A 268 6.86 10.64 24.26
C VAL A 268 5.38 10.62 23.80
N PRO A 269 4.51 9.83 24.46
CA PRO A 269 3.14 9.57 23.97
C PRO A 269 2.30 10.84 23.76
N ALA A 270 2.51 11.89 24.57
CA ALA A 270 1.83 13.17 24.38
C ALA A 270 2.19 13.84 23.04
N ALA A 271 3.45 13.76 22.60
CA ALA A 271 3.87 14.26 21.30
C ALA A 271 3.26 13.41 20.17
N PHE A 272 3.23 12.08 20.33
CA PHE A 272 2.60 11.19 19.36
C PHE A 272 1.11 11.52 19.18
N ASP A 273 0.38 11.73 20.28
CA ASP A 273 -1.04 12.06 20.22
C ASP A 273 -1.28 13.37 19.47
N LEU A 274 -0.46 14.40 19.71
CA LEU A 274 -0.52 15.66 18.94
C LEU A 274 -0.24 15.42 17.44
N LEU A 275 0.86 14.72 17.11
CA LEU A 275 1.23 14.41 15.74
C LEU A 275 0.17 13.60 14.99
N ALA A 276 -0.61 12.79 15.71
CA ALA A 276 -1.64 11.91 15.15
C ALA A 276 -3.05 12.52 15.11
N THR A 277 -3.31 13.59 15.85
CA THR A 277 -4.67 14.15 16.00
C THR A 277 -4.80 15.62 15.64
N VAL A 278 -3.75 16.41 15.80
CA VAL A 278 -3.75 17.85 15.50
C VAL A 278 -3.26 18.07 14.07
N PRO A 279 -4.12 18.56 13.15
CA PRO A 279 -3.73 18.71 11.76
C PRO A 279 -2.85 19.93 11.53
N VAL A 280 -1.75 19.75 10.78
CA VAL A 280 -0.88 20.84 10.32
C VAL A 280 -1.10 21.11 8.84
N SER A 281 -0.86 22.36 8.46
CA SER A 281 -1.02 22.82 7.09
C SER A 281 0.32 22.78 6.35
N HIS A 282 0.32 22.24 5.14
CA HIS A 282 1.41 22.39 4.18
C HIS A 282 0.92 23.19 2.98
N VAL A 283 1.70 24.18 2.54
CA VAL A 283 1.34 25.09 1.43
C VAL A 283 2.52 25.27 0.49
N ARG A 284 2.28 25.06 -0.81
CA ARG A 284 3.27 25.29 -1.86
C ARG A 284 2.65 26.06 -3.03
N ARG A 285 3.33 27.12 -3.45
CA ARG A 285 2.94 27.96 -4.59
C ARG A 285 3.91 27.76 -5.74
N HIS A 286 3.37 27.54 -6.94
CA HIS A 286 4.08 27.53 -8.22
C HIS A 286 3.52 28.70 -9.06
N PRO A 287 4.13 29.90 -8.98
CA PRO A 287 3.57 31.11 -9.60
C PRO A 287 3.29 30.94 -11.09
N GLY A 288 2.05 31.24 -11.51
CA GLY A 288 1.62 31.11 -12.90
C GLY A 288 1.22 29.68 -13.32
N GLU A 289 1.36 28.69 -12.44
CA GLU A 289 1.02 27.29 -12.70
C GLU A 289 -0.14 26.84 -11.80
N LEU A 290 0.12 26.69 -10.49
CA LEU A 290 -0.86 26.28 -9.50
C LEU A 290 -0.41 26.56 -8.06
N GLU A 291 -1.34 26.44 -7.13
CA GLU A 291 -1.07 26.45 -5.70
C GLU A 291 -1.70 25.21 -5.06
N MET A 292 -0.93 24.52 -4.23
CA MET A 292 -1.38 23.35 -3.49
C MET A 292 -1.38 23.64 -1.99
N ARG A 293 -2.44 23.19 -1.32
CA ARG A 293 -2.57 23.26 0.14
C ARG A 293 -3.21 21.98 0.64
N ASN A 294 -2.74 21.50 1.78
CA ASN A 294 -3.37 20.43 2.52
C ASN A 294 -3.28 20.69 4.02
N ARG A 295 -4.30 20.26 4.77
CA ARG A 295 -4.31 20.26 6.24
C ARG A 295 -4.63 18.86 6.73
N ALA A 296 -3.68 18.22 7.41
CA ALA A 296 -3.83 16.86 7.93
C ALA A 296 -2.82 16.62 9.08
N PRO A 297 -3.05 15.64 9.97
CA PRO A 297 -2.05 15.23 10.95
C PRO A 297 -0.76 14.77 10.27
N LEU A 298 0.38 14.93 10.97
CA LEU A 298 1.68 14.47 10.48
C LEU A 298 1.71 12.94 10.40
N VAL A 299 1.10 12.28 11.39
CA VAL A 299 0.94 10.83 11.46
C VAL A 299 -0.53 10.48 11.24
N SER A 300 -0.85 9.80 10.15
CA SER A 300 -2.21 9.30 9.91
C SER A 300 -2.39 7.89 10.46
N LEU A 301 -3.55 7.62 11.05
CA LEU A 301 -3.92 6.34 11.63
C LEU A 301 -5.20 5.81 11.00
N ASP A 302 -5.28 4.49 10.81
CA ASP A 302 -6.51 3.85 10.34
C ASP A 302 -7.57 3.75 11.46
N GLY A 303 -8.77 3.24 11.12
CA GLY A 303 -9.85 3.05 12.08
C GLY A 303 -9.55 2.06 13.22
N ALA A 304 -8.44 1.32 13.14
CA ALA A 304 -7.92 0.45 14.20
C ALA A 304 -6.70 1.05 14.91
N ARG A 305 -6.44 2.36 14.74
CA ARG A 305 -5.32 3.12 15.33
C ARG A 305 -3.94 2.63 14.89
N ARG A 306 -3.84 1.96 13.74
CA ARG A 306 -2.56 1.52 13.16
C ARG A 306 -2.00 2.60 12.25
N LEU A 307 -0.66 2.69 12.17
CA LEU A 307 0.02 3.60 11.27
C LEU A 307 -0.41 3.40 9.83
N GLN A 308 -0.80 4.51 9.20
CA GLN A 308 -1.39 4.53 7.87
C GLN A 308 -0.55 5.36 6.90
N GLY A 309 -0.03 6.49 7.38
CA GLY A 309 0.78 7.38 6.57
C GLY A 309 1.53 8.43 7.40
N ILE A 310 2.55 9.00 6.77
CA ILE A 310 3.34 10.12 7.25
C ILE A 310 3.23 11.26 6.24
N ARG A 311 3.08 12.48 6.74
CA ARG A 311 3.02 13.70 5.94
C ARG A 311 3.85 14.78 6.59
N TYR A 312 5.09 14.93 6.13
CA TYR A 312 5.99 15.93 6.65
C TYR A 312 6.91 16.49 5.57
N PHE A 313 6.83 17.79 5.36
CA PHE A 313 7.82 18.55 4.61
C PHE A 313 8.02 19.93 5.26
N ASP A 314 9.03 20.02 6.13
CA ASP A 314 9.38 21.21 6.91
C ASP A 314 9.33 22.52 6.11
N ARG A 315 9.96 22.54 4.92
CA ARG A 315 10.05 23.74 4.07
C ARG A 315 8.72 24.21 3.47
N ALA A 316 7.68 23.40 3.55
CA ALA A 316 6.33 23.73 3.11
C ALA A 316 5.33 23.79 4.27
N LEU A 317 5.79 23.62 5.52
CA LEU A 317 4.94 23.79 6.70
C LEU A 317 4.45 25.24 6.76
N ALA A 318 3.15 25.42 6.75
CA ALA A 318 2.51 26.74 6.82
C ALA A 318 2.41 27.20 8.29
N PRO A 319 2.04 28.47 8.55
CA PRO A 319 1.78 28.93 9.92
C PRO A 319 0.83 27.97 10.66
N MET A 320 1.18 27.62 11.89
CA MET A 320 0.36 26.74 12.74
C MET A 320 -1.01 27.38 12.98
N ASP A 321 -2.07 26.66 12.59
CA ASP A 321 -3.47 27.05 12.75
C ASP A 321 -4.15 26.06 13.71
N VAL A 322 -3.88 26.26 14.99
CA VAL A 322 -4.32 25.43 16.13
C VAL A 322 -4.70 26.35 17.30
N ASP A 323 -5.42 25.81 18.29
CA ASP A 323 -5.75 26.56 19.51
C ASP A 323 -4.48 27.08 20.18
N ALA A 324 -4.55 28.29 20.76
CA ALA A 324 -3.38 29.00 21.29
C ALA A 324 -2.54 28.16 22.27
N GLU A 325 -3.24 27.36 23.10
CA GLU A 325 -2.66 26.46 24.10
C GLU A 325 -1.87 25.31 23.48
N LEU A 326 -2.17 24.94 22.23
CA LEU A 326 -1.52 23.85 21.49
C LEU A 326 -0.38 24.31 20.60
N VAL A 327 -0.19 25.63 20.39
CA VAL A 327 0.84 26.14 19.47
C VAL A 327 2.23 25.66 19.88
N GLU A 328 2.65 25.93 21.12
CA GLU A 328 3.97 25.51 21.62
C GLU A 328 4.11 23.97 21.70
N PRO A 329 3.16 23.22 22.30
CA PRO A 329 3.21 21.76 22.31
C PRO A 329 3.30 21.13 20.91
N MET A 330 2.58 21.68 19.93
CA MET A 330 2.63 21.16 18.56
C MET A 330 3.98 21.43 17.89
N TYR A 331 4.58 22.60 18.12
CA TYR A 331 5.95 22.86 17.67
C TYR A 331 6.95 21.90 18.31
N ASP A 332 6.84 21.61 19.61
CA ASP A 332 7.71 20.65 20.29
C ASP A 332 7.54 19.23 19.75
N ALA A 333 6.30 18.81 19.48
CA ALA A 333 6.01 17.51 18.88
C ALA A 333 6.61 17.37 17.46
N VAL A 334 6.48 18.41 16.63
CA VAL A 334 7.09 18.43 15.29
C VAL A 334 8.62 18.44 15.37
N ARG A 335 9.21 19.22 16.30
CA ARG A 335 10.66 19.22 16.54
C ARG A 335 11.17 17.84 16.96
N GLU A 336 10.42 17.14 17.79
CA GLU A 336 10.79 15.79 18.23
C GLU A 336 10.80 14.80 17.06
N PHE A 337 9.81 14.88 16.16
CA PHE A 337 9.79 14.10 14.93
C PHE A 337 11.00 14.42 14.03
N ASP A 338 11.25 15.71 13.77
CA ASP A 338 12.36 16.17 12.94
C ASP A 338 13.73 15.75 13.52
N ARG A 339 13.91 15.88 14.83
CA ARG A 339 15.13 15.50 15.55
C ARG A 339 15.43 14.01 15.39
N ARG A 340 14.44 13.14 15.61
CA ARG A 340 14.61 11.68 15.46
C ARG A 340 14.89 11.30 14.01
N MET A 341 14.11 11.81 13.06
CA MET A 341 14.29 11.58 11.63
C MET A 341 15.70 11.94 11.14
N ARG A 342 16.32 12.97 11.71
CA ARG A 342 17.67 13.41 11.34
C ARG A 342 18.79 12.70 12.10
N SER A 343 18.49 11.95 13.15
CA SER A 343 19.50 11.27 13.96
C SER A 343 20.13 10.09 13.23
N GLU A 344 21.37 9.75 13.58
CA GLU A 344 22.10 8.59 13.05
C GLU A 344 21.40 7.27 13.35
N GLU A 345 20.56 7.24 14.38
CA GLU A 345 19.77 6.07 14.75
C GLU A 345 18.72 5.72 13.69
N PHE A 346 18.03 6.70 13.11
CA PHE A 346 16.93 6.45 12.16
C PHE A 346 17.33 6.68 10.70
N ARG A 347 18.35 7.49 10.44
CA ARG A 347 18.73 7.91 9.08
C ARG A 347 19.67 6.91 8.43
N ALA A 348 19.12 6.07 7.55
CA ALA A 348 19.89 5.22 6.66
C ALA A 348 20.53 6.06 5.55
N GLU A 349 21.83 5.90 5.31
CA GLU A 349 22.56 6.58 4.23
C GLU A 349 23.13 5.56 3.24
N LEU A 350 22.84 5.73 1.95
CA LEU A 350 23.25 4.81 0.90
C LEU A 350 23.71 5.57 -0.34
N ARG A 351 24.84 5.14 -0.92
CA ARG A 351 25.20 5.54 -2.28
C ARG A 351 24.45 4.64 -3.27
N VAL A 352 23.51 5.21 -4.00
CA VAL A 352 22.81 4.50 -5.09
C VAL A 352 23.73 4.43 -6.31
N ALA A 353 23.99 3.24 -6.84
CA ALA A 353 24.88 3.08 -7.99
C ALA A 353 24.20 3.56 -9.29
N PRO A 354 24.97 4.08 -10.27
CA PRO A 354 24.47 4.26 -11.63
C PRO A 354 23.87 2.95 -12.17
N GLY A 355 22.67 3.04 -12.72
CA GLY A 355 21.88 1.91 -13.20
C GLY A 355 21.04 1.22 -12.12
N ASP A 356 20.98 1.72 -10.89
CA ASP A 356 20.03 1.26 -9.88
C ASP A 356 18.78 2.15 -9.82
N GLY A 357 17.64 1.52 -9.52
CA GLY A 357 16.38 2.17 -9.23
C GLY A 357 16.01 2.07 -7.75
N MET A 358 15.28 3.05 -7.23
CA MET A 358 14.70 3.05 -5.89
C MET A 358 13.20 3.26 -6.00
N LEU A 359 12.43 2.34 -5.41
CA LEU A 359 10.99 2.44 -5.26
C LEU A 359 10.70 2.78 -3.81
N ILE A 360 9.99 3.88 -3.56
CA ILE A 360 9.79 4.43 -2.22
C ILE A 360 8.30 4.67 -2.02
N ASP A 361 7.73 4.08 -0.97
CA ASP A 361 6.39 4.42 -0.52
C ASP A 361 6.41 5.81 0.13
N ASN A 362 6.05 6.83 -0.65
CA ASN A 362 6.09 8.24 -0.28
C ASN A 362 5.01 8.60 0.76
N HIS A 363 4.23 7.65 1.25
CA HIS A 363 3.35 7.87 2.41
C HIS A 363 3.98 7.30 3.69
N ARG A 364 5.19 6.76 3.64
CA ARG A 364 5.85 6.13 4.79
C ARG A 364 7.30 6.54 4.93
N VAL A 365 8.07 6.37 3.87
CA VAL A 365 9.53 6.52 3.91
C VAL A 365 9.89 7.92 3.48
N LEU A 366 10.55 8.66 4.37
CA LEU A 366 11.06 9.98 4.07
C LEU A 366 12.41 9.83 3.39
N HIS A 367 12.65 10.63 2.34
CA HIS A 367 13.89 10.60 1.58
C HIS A 367 14.55 11.97 1.50
N GLY A 368 15.85 11.95 1.32
CA GLY A 368 16.68 13.15 1.23
C GLY A 368 18.03 12.81 0.62
N ARG A 369 18.99 13.73 0.78
CA ARG A 369 20.38 13.49 0.38
C ARG A 369 21.36 14.36 1.15
N THR A 370 22.59 13.87 1.27
CA THR A 370 23.72 14.69 1.70
C THR A 370 24.16 15.67 0.60
N ALA A 371 24.99 16.64 0.99
CA ALA A 371 25.52 17.64 0.06
C ALA A 371 26.40 16.98 -1.01
N PHE A 372 26.51 17.60 -2.18
CA PHE A 372 27.41 17.15 -3.25
C PHE A 372 27.87 18.33 -4.11
N ASP A 373 28.92 18.13 -4.91
CA ASP A 373 29.36 19.11 -5.89
C ASP A 373 28.36 19.22 -7.06
N PRO A 374 27.71 20.38 -7.28
CA PRO A 374 26.84 20.60 -8.43
C PRO A 374 27.51 20.31 -9.79
N ALA A 375 28.83 20.41 -9.89
CA ALA A 375 29.58 20.15 -11.12
C ALA A 375 29.82 18.66 -11.39
N SER A 376 29.45 17.75 -10.48
CA SER A 376 29.73 16.31 -10.59
C SER A 376 28.99 15.59 -11.73
N GLY A 377 28.04 16.26 -12.40
CA GLY A 377 27.21 15.64 -13.42
C GLY A 377 26.14 14.68 -12.89
N ARG A 378 25.86 14.69 -11.57
CA ARG A 378 24.83 13.85 -10.95
C ARG A 378 23.48 14.01 -11.66
N HIS A 379 22.87 12.89 -12.05
CA HIS A 379 21.62 12.85 -12.79
C HIS A 379 20.74 11.71 -12.27
N ILE A 380 19.63 12.07 -11.64
CA ILE A 380 18.55 11.16 -11.21
C ILE A 380 17.30 11.48 -12.02
N ARG A 381 16.59 10.47 -12.52
CA ARG A 381 15.23 10.63 -13.06
C ARG A 381 14.22 10.22 -12.00
N LEU A 382 13.14 10.97 -11.88
CA LEU A 382 12.06 10.77 -10.91
C LEU A 382 10.71 10.74 -11.62
N CYS A 383 9.85 9.79 -11.26
CA CYS A 383 8.43 9.86 -11.57
C CYS A 383 7.60 9.22 -10.43
N HIS A 384 6.29 9.42 -10.46
CA HIS A 384 5.39 8.91 -9.43
C HIS A 384 4.41 7.92 -10.03
N VAL A 385 4.08 6.87 -9.26
CA VAL A 385 3.00 5.93 -9.58
C VAL A 385 1.96 5.99 -8.46
N PRO A 386 0.65 6.03 -8.76
CA PRO A 386 -0.38 5.98 -7.73
C PRO A 386 -0.24 4.73 -6.85
N ARG A 387 -0.49 4.87 -5.54
CA ARG A 387 -0.27 3.80 -4.55
C ARG A 387 -1.24 2.63 -4.77
N ASP A 388 -2.44 2.92 -5.24
CA ASP A 388 -3.51 1.97 -5.58
C ASP A 388 -3.13 1.09 -6.78
N GLU A 389 -2.44 1.63 -7.78
CA GLU A 389 -1.93 0.85 -8.92
C GLU A 389 -0.94 -0.23 -8.45
N PHE A 390 0.02 0.15 -7.61
CA PHE A 390 0.96 -0.80 -7.02
C PHE A 390 0.24 -1.87 -6.18
N HIS A 391 -0.59 -1.47 -5.22
CA HIS A 391 -1.27 -2.42 -4.34
C HIS A 391 -2.26 -3.31 -5.12
N GLY A 392 -2.90 -2.78 -6.16
CA GLY A 392 -3.77 -3.53 -7.07
C GLY A 392 -2.99 -4.63 -7.80
N ARG A 393 -1.83 -4.30 -8.39
CA ARG A 393 -0.97 -5.27 -9.07
C ARG A 393 -0.38 -6.32 -8.14
N LEU A 394 0.04 -5.91 -6.93
CA LEU A 394 0.48 -6.85 -5.90
C LEU A 394 -0.63 -7.87 -5.58
N ARG A 395 -1.86 -7.40 -5.34
CA ARG A 395 -2.99 -8.29 -5.05
C ARG A 395 -3.33 -9.22 -6.20
N ASP A 396 -3.36 -8.70 -7.44
CA ASP A 396 -3.60 -9.51 -8.63
C ASP A 396 -2.54 -10.61 -8.78
N LEU A 397 -1.26 -10.24 -8.70
CA LEU A 397 -0.16 -11.19 -8.84
C LEU A 397 -0.16 -12.23 -7.70
N ALA A 398 -0.35 -11.80 -6.46
CA ALA A 398 -0.49 -12.70 -5.32
C ALA A 398 -1.67 -13.67 -5.50
N GLY A 399 -2.81 -13.19 -6.01
CA GLY A 399 -3.98 -14.00 -6.30
C GLY A 399 -3.72 -15.03 -7.41
N ARG A 400 -3.07 -14.62 -8.51
CA ARG A 400 -2.67 -15.51 -9.61
C ARG A 400 -1.71 -16.61 -9.17
N LEU A 401 -0.82 -16.31 -8.23
CA LEU A 401 0.12 -17.27 -7.65
C LEU A 401 -0.45 -18.03 -6.44
N GLY A 402 -1.73 -17.85 -6.12
CA GLY A 402 -2.41 -18.58 -5.06
C GLY A 402 -1.91 -18.27 -3.64
N ALA A 403 -1.27 -17.12 -3.44
CA ALA A 403 -0.71 -16.73 -2.17
C ALA A 403 -1.78 -16.25 -1.17
N ASN A 404 -1.64 -16.62 0.10
CA ASN A 404 -2.66 -16.34 1.13
C ASN A 404 -2.80 -14.84 1.50
N ASP A 405 -1.83 -14.01 1.14
CA ASP A 405 -1.80 -12.58 1.46
C ASP A 405 -2.51 -11.69 0.42
N HIS A 406 -3.01 -12.25 -0.69
CA HIS A 406 -3.72 -11.49 -1.74
C HIS A 406 -4.95 -10.72 -1.22
N GLY A 407 -5.60 -11.24 -0.17
CA GLY A 407 -6.80 -10.66 0.43
C GLY A 407 -6.54 -9.77 1.65
N TRP A 408 -5.29 -9.43 1.96
CA TRP A 408 -4.98 -8.60 3.14
C TRP A 408 -5.46 -7.15 2.96
N TYR A 409 -6.08 -6.63 4.02
CA TYR A 409 -6.35 -5.20 4.16
C TYR A 409 -5.09 -4.49 4.65
N LEU A 410 -4.51 -3.69 3.78
CA LEU A 410 -3.32 -2.90 4.06
C LEU A 410 -3.74 -1.52 4.58
N PRO A 411 -3.36 -1.13 5.82
CA PRO A 411 -3.67 0.21 6.36
C PRO A 411 -3.28 1.34 5.40
N GLN A 412 -2.19 1.13 4.67
CA GLN A 412 -1.64 2.03 3.64
C GLN A 412 -2.65 2.50 2.57
N GLY A 413 -3.79 1.81 2.38
CA GLY A 413 -4.79 2.18 1.38
C GLY A 413 -6.00 2.97 1.91
N SER A 414 -6.21 3.02 3.23
CA SER A 414 -7.50 3.46 3.80
C SER A 414 -7.45 4.89 4.29
N ARG A 415 -7.35 5.89 3.40
CA ARG A 415 -7.48 7.31 3.81
C ARG A 415 -8.88 7.52 4.39
N VAL A 416 -8.96 7.70 5.70
CA VAL A 416 -10.11 8.29 6.39
C VAL A 416 -9.82 9.77 6.58
#